data_AF-A0A1S3IU47-F1
#
_entry.id   AF-A0A1S3IU47-F1
#
_cell.length_a   1.000
_cell.length_b   1.000
_cell.length_c   1.000
_cell.angle_alpha   90.00
_cell.angle_beta   90.00
_cell.angle_gamma   90.00
#
_symmetry.space_group_name_H-M   'P 1'
#
loop_
_entity.id
_entity.type
_entity.pdbx_description
1 polymer ?
#
loop_
_entity_poly.entity_id
_entity_poly.type
_entity_poly.pdbx_seq_one_letter_code
_entity_poly.pdbx_strand_id
1 'polypeptide(L)'
;MSTNKVLLVGHVLHWCILVLTTTVHTSGIGESGGHSRNEGEKKLKLPGDIIFGGLFPMHEKGPVGKNCGKVKEEKGIQRMEAMLYAVDKINNDDSILPNITLGVHILDTCSRDSYALEQSMDFIRAQFNNFDEGNYQCKDGRLRKYVKSRPVAGVIGAASSSVSVMVANILRLFK
;
A
#
# COMPACT_ATOMS: atom_id res chain seq x y z
N MET A 1 19.35 29.34 31.61
CA MET A 1 19.75 29.10 30.21
C MET A 1 21.15 28.50 30.22
N SER A 2 21.29 27.31 29.61
CA SER A 2 22.55 26.58 29.33
C SER A 2 23.34 25.97 30.49
N THR A 3 23.22 24.65 30.70
CA THR A 3 24.30 23.73 31.14
C THR A 3 23.84 22.24 31.17
N ASN A 4 23.15 21.74 30.14
CA ASN A 4 22.76 20.31 30.07
C ASN A 4 22.86 19.75 28.64
N LYS A 5 24.03 19.89 27.99
CA LYS A 5 24.27 19.29 26.66
C LYS A 5 25.61 18.56 26.50
N VAL A 6 26.41 18.40 27.56
CA VAL A 6 27.76 17.82 27.45
C VAL A 6 27.86 16.36 27.94
N LEU A 7 26.83 15.81 28.59
CA LEU A 7 26.93 14.48 29.21
C LEU A 7 26.49 13.29 28.33
N LEU A 8 25.86 13.52 27.16
CA LEU A 8 25.38 12.42 26.30
C LEU A 8 26.36 11.99 25.20
N VAL A 9 27.46 12.71 25.00
CA VAL A 9 28.41 12.43 23.90
C VAL A 9 29.46 11.37 24.30
N GLY A 10 29.70 11.17 25.61
CA GLY A 10 30.74 10.26 26.11
C GLY A 10 30.40 8.76 26.08
N HIS A 11 29.11 8.39 26.11
CA HIS A 11 28.69 6.97 26.20
C HIS A 11 28.57 6.28 24.84
N VAL A 12 28.43 7.04 23.75
CA VAL A 12 28.29 6.50 22.39
C VAL A 12 29.66 6.14 21.79
N LEU A 13 30.72 6.89 22.14
CA LEU A 13 32.05 6.68 21.57
C LEU A 13 32.77 5.45 22.15
N HIS A 14 32.45 5.04 23.39
CA HIS A 14 33.06 3.87 24.02
C HIS A 14 32.50 2.54 23.48
N TRP A 15 31.25 2.55 22.99
CA TRP A 15 30.62 1.35 22.43
C TRP A 15 31.01 1.08 20.97
N CYS A 16 31.42 2.11 20.22
CA CYS A 16 31.91 1.95 18.85
C CYS A 16 33.30 1.30 18.76
N ILE A 17 34.15 1.47 19.77
CA ILE A 17 35.53 0.93 19.75
C ILE A 17 35.54 -0.60 20.00
N LEU A 18 34.58 -1.11 20.76
CA LEU A 18 34.49 -2.55 21.11
C LEU A 18 33.85 -3.42 20.02
N VAL A 19 33.14 -2.85 19.05
CA VAL A 19 32.49 -3.63 17.96
C VAL A 19 33.42 -3.79 16.74
N LEU A 20 34.49 -2.99 16.65
CA LEU A 20 35.39 -3.00 15.49
C LEU A 20 36.52 -4.03 15.55
N THR A 21 36.76 -4.71 16.67
CA THR A 21 37.94 -5.60 16.83
C THR A 21 37.67 -7.10 16.77
N THR A 22 36.43 -7.59 16.63
CA THR A 22 36.17 -9.05 16.72
C THR A 22 35.80 -9.78 15.44
N THR A 23 35.67 -9.17 14.26
CA THR A 23 35.42 -9.97 13.03
C THR A 23 36.00 -9.34 11.76
N VAL A 24 37.30 -9.51 11.54
CA VAL A 24 37.92 -9.39 10.20
C VAL A 24 38.70 -10.67 9.89
N HIS A 25 38.14 -11.49 8.98
CA HIS A 25 38.65 -12.68 8.25
C HIS A 25 37.59 -13.81 8.36
N THR A 26 36.98 -14.36 7.29
CA THR A 26 37.42 -14.57 5.91
C THR A 26 36.26 -14.56 4.90
N SER A 27 36.62 -14.21 3.66
CA SER A 27 35.98 -14.34 2.36
C SER A 27 34.95 -15.46 2.12
N GLY A 28 33.99 -15.19 1.23
CA GLY A 28 33.56 -16.18 0.23
C GLY A 28 32.09 -16.23 -0.15
N ILE A 29 31.83 -15.84 -1.40
CA ILE A 29 30.74 -16.28 -2.31
C ILE A 29 29.33 -15.77 -1.98
N GLY A 30 28.89 -14.84 -2.82
CA GLY A 30 27.49 -14.49 -2.94
C GLY A 30 26.68 -15.64 -3.51
N GLU A 31 25.59 -15.97 -2.83
CA GLU A 31 24.42 -16.56 -3.47
C GLU A 31 23.36 -15.46 -3.53
N SER A 32 23.19 -14.93 -4.74
CA SER A 32 21.92 -14.31 -5.11
C SER A 32 20.85 -15.40 -5.04
N GLY A 33 20.28 -15.56 -3.85
CA GLY A 33 18.99 -16.18 -3.65
C GLY A 33 17.94 -15.30 -4.30
N GLY A 34 17.87 -15.35 -5.63
CA GLY A 34 16.79 -14.80 -6.43
C GLY A 34 15.51 -15.56 -6.08
N HIS A 35 14.88 -15.15 -4.99
CA HIS A 35 13.47 -15.43 -4.78
C HIS A 35 12.73 -14.62 -5.84
N SER A 36 12.52 -15.23 -7.00
CA SER A 36 11.46 -14.87 -7.93
C SER A 36 10.14 -15.06 -7.20
N ARG A 37 9.82 -14.10 -6.32
CA ARG A 37 8.43 -13.83 -6.00
C ARG A 37 7.83 -13.42 -7.33
N ASN A 38 6.95 -14.26 -7.87
CA ASN A 38 5.93 -13.77 -8.77
C ASN A 38 5.32 -12.54 -8.07
N GLU A 39 5.64 -11.35 -8.55
CA GLU A 39 5.12 -10.08 -8.04
C GLU A 39 3.66 -10.01 -8.45
N GLY A 40 2.84 -10.84 -7.82
CA GLY A 40 1.41 -10.61 -7.76
C GLY A 40 1.19 -9.22 -7.19
N GLU A 41 0.32 -8.47 -7.84
CA GLU A 41 -0.12 -7.13 -7.42
C GLU A 41 -0.31 -7.08 -5.90
N LYS A 42 0.61 -6.42 -5.19
CA LYS A 42 0.48 -6.24 -3.75
C LYS A 42 -0.50 -5.10 -3.50
N LYS A 43 -1.78 -5.45 -3.47
CA LYS A 43 -2.86 -4.57 -3.03
C LYS A 43 -3.15 -4.77 -1.55
N LEU A 44 -3.36 -3.68 -0.83
CA LEU A 44 -3.75 -3.71 0.58
C LEU A 44 -5.24 -3.43 0.67
N LYS A 45 -6.00 -4.37 1.25
CA LYS A 45 -7.45 -4.25 1.43
C LYS A 45 -7.78 -4.42 2.91
N LEU A 46 -8.31 -3.39 3.54
CA LEU A 46 -8.89 -3.45 4.87
C LEU A 46 -10.41 -3.32 4.76
N PRO A 47 -11.19 -4.23 5.36
CA PRO A 47 -12.64 -4.15 5.34
C PRO A 47 -13.13 -2.94 6.16
N GLY A 48 -14.33 -2.49 5.85
CA GLY A 48 -15.04 -1.43 6.55
C GLY A 48 -16.41 -1.22 5.93
N ASP A 49 -17.25 -0.42 6.58
CA ASP A 49 -18.57 -0.04 6.08
C ASP A 49 -18.45 0.87 4.85
N ILE A 50 -17.47 1.76 4.86
CA ILE A 50 -17.12 2.65 3.74
C ILE A 50 -15.67 2.37 3.33
N ILE A 51 -15.45 2.05 2.05
CA ILE A 51 -14.10 1.76 1.54
C ILE A 51 -13.55 2.96 0.77
N PHE A 52 -12.38 3.47 1.16
CA PHE A 52 -11.63 4.46 0.39
C PHE A 52 -10.51 3.81 -0.44
N GLY A 53 -10.43 4.20 -1.71
CA GLY A 53 -9.33 3.81 -2.60
C GLY A 53 -8.11 4.69 -2.37
N GLY A 54 -6.91 4.13 -2.48
CA GLY A 54 -5.65 4.86 -2.37
C GLY A 54 -4.71 4.55 -3.53
N LEU A 55 -4.12 5.57 -4.15
CA LEU A 55 -3.09 5.41 -5.20
C LEU A 55 -1.78 6.09 -4.77
N PHE A 56 -0.77 5.28 -4.46
CA PHE A 56 0.54 5.77 -4.00
C PHE A 56 1.69 5.21 -4.84
N PRO A 57 2.79 5.98 -5.03
CA PRO A 57 3.99 5.49 -5.70
C PRO A 57 4.90 4.77 -4.71
N MET A 58 4.50 3.58 -4.27
CA MET A 58 5.24 2.78 -3.27
C MET A 58 6.53 2.21 -3.85
N HIS A 59 6.59 2.01 -5.17
CA HIS A 59 7.82 1.65 -5.88
C HIS A 59 8.21 2.67 -6.95
N GLU A 60 9.50 2.65 -7.29
CA GLU A 60 10.05 3.30 -8.48
C GLU A 60 9.59 2.58 -9.76
N LYS A 61 9.81 3.23 -10.90
CA LYS A 61 9.59 2.60 -12.20
C LYS A 61 10.60 1.46 -12.37
N GLY A 62 10.11 0.27 -12.71
CA GLY A 62 10.95 -0.88 -12.98
C GLY A 62 11.77 -0.75 -14.27
N PRO A 63 12.85 -1.55 -14.43
CA PRO A 63 13.55 -1.69 -15.70
C PRO A 63 12.65 -2.32 -16.78
N VAL A 64 13.11 -2.33 -18.03
CA VAL A 64 12.35 -2.91 -19.16
C VAL A 64 11.91 -4.34 -18.83
N GLY A 65 10.62 -4.62 -19.03
CA GLY A 65 10.01 -5.93 -18.72
C GLY A 65 9.53 -6.11 -17.28
N LYS A 66 9.80 -5.15 -16.38
CA LYS A 66 9.27 -5.15 -15.00
C LYS A 66 8.41 -3.94 -14.73
N ASN A 67 7.34 -4.16 -13.96
CA ASN A 67 6.38 -3.11 -13.66
C ASN A 67 6.90 -2.12 -12.62
N CYS A 68 7.54 -2.66 -11.58
CA CYS A 68 7.95 -1.95 -10.39
C CYS A 68 9.45 -2.13 -10.17
N GLY A 69 10.07 -1.11 -9.57
CA GLY A 69 11.49 -1.05 -9.24
C GLY A 69 11.70 -1.20 -7.73
N LYS A 70 12.62 -0.42 -7.17
CA LYS A 70 12.89 -0.41 -5.72
C LYS A 70 11.74 0.24 -4.95
N VAL A 71 11.59 -0.12 -3.69
CA VAL A 71 10.65 0.53 -2.76
C VAL A 71 11.07 1.99 -2.55
N LYS A 72 10.08 2.88 -2.58
CA LYS A 72 10.22 4.31 -2.27
C LYS A 72 9.72 4.55 -0.85
N GLU A 73 10.64 4.48 0.11
CA GLU A 73 10.33 4.73 1.52
C GLU A 73 9.75 6.14 1.70
N GLU A 74 10.46 7.15 1.19
CA GLU A 74 10.01 8.53 1.17
C GLU A 74 8.99 8.78 0.06
N LYS A 75 7.94 9.57 0.35
CA LYS A 75 6.88 9.98 -0.59
C LYS A 75 6.07 8.85 -1.24
N GLY A 76 6.43 7.59 -1.02
CA GLY A 76 5.72 6.37 -1.39
C GLY A 76 5.08 5.73 -0.16
N ILE A 77 5.84 4.88 0.52
CA ILE A 77 5.39 4.17 1.73
C ILE A 77 4.92 5.16 2.80
N GLN A 78 5.68 6.23 3.04
CA GLN A 78 5.27 7.26 4.01
C GLN A 78 3.87 7.85 3.75
N ARG A 79 3.48 8.03 2.48
CA ARG A 79 2.16 8.57 2.14
C ARG A 79 1.05 7.53 2.29
N MET A 80 1.35 6.27 1.96
CA MET A 80 0.44 5.16 2.24
C MET A 80 0.18 5.05 3.74
N GLU A 81 1.24 5.03 4.56
CA GLU A 81 1.15 4.97 6.01
C GLU A 81 0.40 6.19 6.59
N ALA A 82 0.57 7.37 6.00
CA ALA A 82 -0.21 8.55 6.41
C ALA A 82 -1.72 8.39 6.17
N MET A 83 -2.13 7.72 5.08
CA MET A 83 -3.54 7.40 4.85
C MET A 83 -4.07 6.37 5.86
N LEU A 84 -3.29 5.31 6.14
CA LEU A 84 -3.66 4.31 7.15
C LEU A 84 -3.79 4.95 8.54
N TYR A 85 -2.82 5.78 8.92
CA TYR A 85 -2.87 6.54 10.16
C TYR A 85 -4.10 7.44 10.25
N ALA A 86 -4.46 8.13 9.16
CA ALA A 86 -5.66 8.97 9.14
C ALA A 86 -6.95 8.14 9.32
N VAL A 87 -7.04 6.98 8.67
CA VAL A 87 -8.16 6.05 8.82
C VAL A 87 -8.25 5.53 10.25
N ASP A 88 -7.13 5.13 10.84
CA ASP A 88 -7.09 4.69 12.24
C ASP A 88 -7.51 5.82 13.18
N LYS A 89 -7.12 7.06 12.92
CA LYS A 89 -7.55 8.20 13.73
C LYS A 89 -9.04 8.45 13.64
N ILE A 90 -9.62 8.36 12.45
CA ILE A 90 -11.07 8.53 12.26
C ILE A 90 -11.84 7.40 12.94
N ASN A 91 -11.43 6.15 12.73
CA ASN A 91 -12.12 4.98 13.31
C ASN A 91 -12.06 4.92 14.84
N ASN A 92 -11.10 5.61 15.47
CA ASN A 92 -10.96 5.68 16.93
C ASN A 92 -11.53 6.98 17.53
N ASP A 93 -12.15 7.84 16.74
CA ASP A 93 -12.75 9.09 17.19
C ASP A 93 -14.28 9.01 17.10
N ASP A 94 -14.94 8.81 18.23
CA ASP A 94 -16.41 8.69 18.31
C ASP A 94 -17.15 9.96 17.86
N SER A 95 -16.46 11.10 17.72
CA SER A 95 -17.05 12.34 17.20
C SER A 95 -17.12 12.38 15.67
N ILE A 96 -16.35 11.55 14.97
CA ILE A 96 -16.24 11.50 13.51
C ILE A 96 -16.74 10.13 13.03
N LEU A 97 -17.92 10.10 12.40
CA LEU A 97 -18.57 8.88 11.88
C LEU A 97 -18.91 7.83 12.97
N PRO A 98 -19.77 8.17 13.95
CA PRO A 98 -20.16 7.23 15.00
C PRO A 98 -20.83 5.98 14.40
N ASN A 99 -20.41 4.80 14.87
CA ASN A 99 -20.89 3.48 14.42
C ASN A 99 -20.61 3.12 12.94
N ILE A 100 -19.69 3.83 12.28
CA ILE A 100 -19.30 3.53 10.89
C ILE A 100 -17.80 3.34 10.84
N THR A 101 -17.35 2.24 10.27
CA THR A 101 -15.92 1.94 10.10
C THR A 101 -15.45 2.28 8.68
N LEU A 102 -14.33 2.98 8.58
CA LEU A 102 -13.61 3.20 7.34
C LEU A 102 -12.67 2.04 7.06
N GLY A 103 -12.79 1.47 5.86
CA GLY A 103 -11.85 0.53 5.28
C GLY A 103 -11.07 1.18 4.14
N VAL A 104 -10.08 0.47 3.63
CA VAL A 104 -9.22 0.98 2.54
C VAL A 104 -8.97 -0.08 1.47
N HIS A 105 -8.72 0.40 0.26
CA HIS A 105 -8.21 -0.39 -0.84
C HIS A 105 -7.07 0.38 -1.50
N ILE A 106 -5.83 0.02 -1.17
CA ILE A 106 -4.63 0.73 -1.62
C ILE A 106 -3.93 -0.05 -2.71
N LEU A 107 -3.54 0.68 -3.77
CA LEU A 107 -2.85 0.17 -4.95
C LEU A 107 -1.55 0.92 -5.19
N ASP A 108 -0.54 0.18 -5.69
CA ASP A 108 0.72 0.78 -6.12
C ASP A 108 0.63 1.30 -7.54
N THR A 109 1.13 2.51 -7.76
CA THR A 109 1.28 3.09 -9.09
C THR A 109 2.63 2.77 -9.74
N CYS A 110 3.60 2.26 -8.97
CA CYS A 110 4.98 1.98 -9.38
C CYS A 110 5.64 3.13 -10.17
N SER A 111 5.23 4.36 -9.85
CA SER A 111 5.66 5.59 -10.55
C SER A 111 5.53 5.49 -12.08
N ARG A 112 4.52 4.75 -12.58
CA ARG A 112 4.33 4.49 -14.01
C ARG A 112 2.86 4.58 -14.40
N ASP A 113 2.59 5.52 -15.30
CA ASP A 113 1.23 5.94 -15.65
C ASP A 113 0.35 4.82 -16.22
N SER A 114 0.87 4.02 -17.16
CA SER A 114 0.13 2.89 -17.75
C SER A 114 -0.23 1.82 -16.72
N TYR A 115 0.67 1.56 -15.78
CA TYR A 115 0.45 0.59 -14.70
C TYR A 115 -0.56 1.10 -13.70
N ALA A 116 -0.43 2.37 -13.28
CA ALA A 116 -1.37 3.00 -12.37
C ALA A 116 -2.80 3.02 -12.94
N LEU A 117 -2.94 3.23 -14.25
CA LEU A 117 -4.22 3.14 -14.95
C LEU A 117 -4.82 1.74 -14.88
N GLU A 118 -4.03 0.72 -15.20
CA GLU A 118 -4.44 -0.69 -15.11
C GLU A 118 -4.87 -1.06 -13.69
N GLN A 119 -4.09 -0.65 -12.68
CA GLN A 119 -4.43 -0.89 -11.27
C GLN A 119 -5.74 -0.21 -10.88
N SER A 120 -5.96 1.03 -11.31
CA SER A 120 -7.17 1.79 -10.96
C SER A 120 -8.47 1.11 -11.42
N MET A 121 -8.40 0.18 -12.39
CA MET A 121 -9.54 -0.64 -12.78
C MET A 121 -10.01 -1.60 -11.66
N ASP A 122 -9.18 -1.95 -10.67
CA ASP A 122 -9.62 -2.77 -9.52
C ASP A 122 -10.68 -2.04 -8.69
N PHE A 123 -10.68 -0.71 -8.66
CA PHE A 123 -11.70 0.07 -7.94
C PHE A 123 -13.09 -0.08 -8.53
N ILE A 124 -13.20 -0.19 -9.86
CA ILE A 124 -14.49 -0.35 -10.54
C ILE A 124 -14.97 -1.80 -10.60
N ARG A 125 -14.05 -2.79 -10.56
CA ARG A 125 -14.41 -4.23 -10.55
C ARG A 125 -15.37 -4.58 -9.41
N ALA A 126 -15.20 -3.95 -8.25
CA ALA A 126 -16.08 -4.15 -7.10
C ALA A 126 -17.54 -3.71 -7.34
N GLN A 127 -17.78 -2.76 -8.26
CA GLN A 127 -19.14 -2.35 -8.61
C GLN A 127 -19.86 -3.41 -9.46
N PHE A 128 -19.15 -4.03 -10.42
CA PHE A 128 -19.72 -5.05 -11.30
C PHE A 128 -20.04 -6.37 -10.58
N ASN A 129 -19.21 -6.71 -9.60
CA ASN A 129 -19.39 -7.87 -8.73
C ASN A 129 -20.69 -7.84 -7.91
N ASN A 130 -21.35 -6.69 -7.78
CA ASN A 130 -22.65 -6.62 -7.11
C ASN A 130 -23.84 -7.06 -7.98
N PHE A 131 -23.64 -7.30 -9.28
CA PHE A 131 -24.71 -7.68 -10.21
C PHE A 131 -24.86 -9.20 -10.40
N ASP A 132 -23.84 -9.99 -10.07
CA ASP A 132 -23.89 -11.46 -10.16
C ASP A 132 -24.47 -12.06 -8.86
N GLU A 133 -25.73 -11.72 -8.57
CA GLU A 133 -26.57 -12.41 -7.59
C GLU A 133 -27.17 -13.71 -8.19
N GLY A 134 -26.40 -14.37 -9.06
CA GLY A 134 -26.79 -15.59 -9.76
C GLY A 134 -26.50 -16.83 -8.92
N ASN A 135 -27.48 -17.72 -8.78
CA ASN A 135 -27.40 -19.02 -8.11
C ASN A 135 -26.28 -19.93 -8.66
N TYR A 136 -25.03 -19.72 -8.25
CA TYR A 136 -23.92 -20.61 -8.57
C TYR A 136 -23.73 -21.62 -7.43
N GLN A 137 -24.36 -22.79 -7.58
CA GLN A 137 -24.12 -23.92 -6.69
C GLN A 137 -22.79 -24.59 -7.05
N CYS A 138 -21.94 -24.83 -6.06
CA CYS A 138 -20.78 -25.70 -6.23
C CYS A 138 -21.26 -27.14 -6.53
N LYS A 139 -20.41 -27.96 -7.16
CA LYS A 139 -20.69 -29.38 -7.42
C LYS A 139 -21.10 -30.17 -6.17
N ASP A 140 -20.69 -29.69 -5.00
CA ASP A 140 -20.98 -30.29 -3.69
C ASP A 140 -22.26 -29.75 -3.02
N GLY A 141 -23.12 -29.03 -3.74
CA GLY A 141 -24.38 -28.47 -3.22
C GLY A 141 -24.23 -27.32 -2.21
N ARG A 142 -23.00 -26.90 -1.90
CA ARG A 142 -22.73 -25.74 -1.05
C ARG A 142 -22.97 -24.45 -1.81
N LEU A 143 -23.70 -23.52 -1.20
CA LEU A 143 -23.77 -22.14 -1.67
C LEU A 143 -22.38 -21.52 -1.63
N ARG A 144 -21.96 -20.87 -2.72
CA ARG A 144 -20.73 -20.06 -2.68
C ARG A 144 -20.96 -18.91 -1.70
N LYS A 145 -20.08 -18.80 -0.70
CA LYS A 145 -20.00 -17.60 0.14
C LYS A 145 -19.46 -16.47 -0.73
N TYR A 146 -20.36 -15.80 -1.45
CA TYR A 146 -20.01 -14.61 -2.21
C TYR A 146 -19.69 -13.51 -1.21
N VAL A 147 -18.40 -13.20 -1.03
CA VAL A 147 -18.00 -12.05 -0.22
C VAL A 147 -18.23 -10.83 -1.10
N LYS A 148 -19.39 -10.20 -0.93
CA LYS A 148 -19.75 -8.96 -1.63
C LYS A 148 -18.67 -7.92 -1.37
N SER A 149 -17.92 -7.58 -2.40
CA SER A 149 -16.89 -6.55 -2.31
C SER A 149 -17.60 -5.19 -2.35
N ARG A 150 -17.48 -4.42 -1.26
CA ARG A 150 -18.05 -3.07 -1.20
C ARG A 150 -17.36 -2.20 -2.27
N PRO A 151 -18.10 -1.40 -3.04
CA PRO A 151 -17.50 -0.47 -3.99
C PRO A 151 -16.69 0.59 -3.23
N VAL A 152 -15.70 1.15 -3.91
CA VAL A 152 -14.92 2.27 -3.38
C VAL A 152 -15.76 3.54 -3.39
N ALA A 153 -15.93 4.18 -2.23
CA ALA A 153 -16.72 5.41 -2.08
C ALA A 153 -16.01 6.64 -2.66
N GLY A 154 -14.69 6.63 -2.70
CA GLY A 154 -13.86 7.69 -3.27
C GLY A 154 -12.39 7.27 -3.31
N VAL A 155 -11.60 7.93 -4.17
CA VAL A 155 -10.18 7.62 -4.35
C VAL A 155 -9.33 8.81 -3.89
N ILE A 156 -8.34 8.53 -3.04
CA ILE A 156 -7.34 9.46 -2.56
C ILE A 156 -6.04 9.25 -3.35
N GLY A 157 -5.55 10.31 -3.97
CA GLY A 157 -4.42 10.26 -4.91
C GLY A 157 -4.84 10.59 -6.36
N ALA A 158 -4.03 10.31 -7.38
CA ALA A 158 -2.67 9.78 -7.33
C ALA A 158 -1.61 10.88 -7.11
N ALA A 159 -0.36 10.49 -6.88
CA ALA A 159 0.75 11.45 -6.70
C ALA A 159 1.20 12.14 -7.99
N SER A 160 0.93 11.55 -9.16
CA SER A 160 1.24 12.13 -10.47
C SER A 160 -0.01 12.73 -11.10
N SER A 161 0.09 13.95 -11.63
CA SER A 161 -1.03 14.63 -12.28
C SER A 161 -1.57 13.87 -13.48
N SER A 162 -0.70 13.24 -14.29
CA SER A 162 -1.11 12.44 -15.45
C SER A 162 -1.99 11.26 -15.04
N VAL A 163 -1.59 10.53 -14.00
CA VAL A 163 -2.38 9.43 -13.42
C VAL A 163 -3.70 9.94 -12.88
N SER A 164 -3.70 11.02 -12.10
CA SER A 164 -4.93 11.56 -11.51
C SER A 164 -5.95 11.98 -12.57
N VAL A 165 -5.50 12.62 -13.66
CA VAL A 165 -6.37 12.99 -14.78
C VAL A 165 -6.97 11.75 -15.45
N MET A 166 -6.16 10.72 -15.73
CA MET A 166 -6.64 9.49 -16.36
C MET A 166 -7.65 8.76 -15.47
N VAL A 167 -7.35 8.63 -14.18
CA VAL A 167 -8.20 7.94 -13.20
C VAL A 167 -9.52 8.68 -13.01
N ALA A 168 -9.49 10.00 -12.87
CA ALA A 168 -10.70 10.82 -12.75
C ALA A 168 -11.62 10.67 -13.99
N ASN A 169 -11.04 10.61 -15.19
CA ASN A 169 -11.80 10.44 -16.43
C ASN A 169 -12.52 9.10 -16.56
N ILE A 170 -12.02 8.05 -15.89
CA ILE A 170 -12.68 6.74 -15.83
C ILE A 170 -13.70 6.71 -14.70
N LEU A 171 -13.30 7.08 -13.48
CA LEU A 171 -14.17 6.98 -12.31
C LEU A 171 -15.44 7.84 -12.44
N ARG A 172 -15.39 8.95 -13.20
CA ARG A 172 -16.59 9.77 -13.48
C ARG A 172 -17.70 9.02 -14.23
N LEU A 173 -17.37 7.91 -14.90
CA LEU A 173 -18.34 7.08 -15.64
C LEU A 173 -19.15 6.18 -14.69
N PHE A 174 -18.73 6.06 -13.43
CA PHE A 174 -19.16 5.02 -12.50
C PHE A 174 -19.64 5.59 -11.15
N LYS A 175 -20.50 6.61 -11.21
CA LYS A 175 -21.08 7.28 -10.03
C LYS A 175 -22.05 6.39 -9.26
#